data_AF-A0A951SH08-F1
#
_entry.id   AF-A0A951SH08-F1
#
_cell.length_a   1.000
_cell.length_b   1.000
_cell.length_c   1.000
_cell.angle_alpha   90.00
_cell.angle_beta   90.00
_cell.angle_gamma   90.00
#
_symmetry.space_group_name_H-M   'P 1'
#
loop_
_entity.id
_entity.type
_entity.pdbx_description
1 polymer ?
#
loop_
_entity_poly.entity_id
_entity_poly.type
_entity_poly.pdbx_seq_one_letter_code
_entity_poly.pdbx_strand_id
1 'polypeptide(L)'
;MYAYEELVAVGKENVEAVVKSGEIAAKGFEDLAKAYAGLGLQSLEKAGGAVQALGACKTPAEFVETQAKLARGAFDDYVVESRKLAEMTTAVMSAVAEPLASRVRAAAKTI
;
A
#
# COMPACT_ATOMS: atom_id res chain seq x y z
N MET A 1 -45.53 12.03 5.33
CA MET A 1 -44.98 10.75 5.85
C MET A 1 -43.81 10.30 4.97
N TYR A 2 -44.01 10.08 3.66
CA TYR A 2 -42.94 9.74 2.69
C TYR A 2 -41.68 10.63 2.74
N ALA A 3 -41.81 11.95 2.69
CA ALA A 3 -40.65 12.85 2.67
C ALA A 3 -39.80 12.80 3.97
N TYR A 4 -40.41 12.46 5.10
CA TYR A 4 -39.69 12.33 6.37
C TYR A 4 -38.88 11.03 6.42
N GLU A 5 -39.46 9.93 5.95
CA GLU A 5 -38.78 8.63 5.86
C GLU A 5 -37.59 8.69 4.88
N GLU A 6 -37.72 9.41 3.78
CA GLU A 6 -36.64 9.63 2.80
C GLU A 6 -35.50 10.48 3.39
N LEU A 7 -35.82 11.53 4.14
CA LEU A 7 -34.83 12.35 4.87
C LEU A 7 -34.04 11.52 5.90
N VAL A 8 -34.73 10.66 6.64
CA VAL A 8 -34.10 9.75 7.62
C VAL A 8 -33.22 8.71 6.90
N ALA A 9 -33.66 8.16 5.76
CA ALA A 9 -32.88 7.22 4.96
C ALA A 9 -31.59 7.84 4.42
N VAL A 10 -31.66 9.05 3.85
CA VAL A 10 -30.48 9.79 3.36
C VAL A 10 -29.47 10.05 4.48
N GLY A 11 -29.95 10.41 5.67
CA GLY A 11 -29.13 10.59 6.86
C GLY A 11 -28.40 9.32 7.28
N LYS A 12 -29.12 8.19 7.31
CA LYS A 12 -28.54 6.86 7.61
C LYS A 12 -27.48 6.45 6.59
N GLU A 13 -27.75 6.61 5.30
CA GLU A 13 -26.81 6.26 4.23
C GLU A 13 -25.52 7.09 4.27
N ASN A 14 -25.60 8.36 4.70
CA ASN A 14 -24.41 9.20 4.90
C ASN A 14 -23.53 8.67 6.04
N VAL A 15 -24.13 8.26 7.15
CA VAL A 15 -23.40 7.66 8.29
C VAL A 15 -22.75 6.34 7.86
N GLU A 16 -23.49 5.47 7.16
CA GLU A 16 -22.95 4.22 6.62
C GLU A 16 -21.77 4.45 5.68
N ALA A 17 -21.81 5.51 4.85
CA ALA A 17 -20.70 5.85 3.97
C ALA A 17 -19.44 6.26 4.75
N VAL A 18 -19.57 7.06 5.81
CA VAL A 18 -18.45 7.44 6.68
C VAL A 18 -17.86 6.20 7.38
N VAL A 19 -18.71 5.31 7.90
CA VAL A 19 -18.27 4.06 8.54
C VAL A 19 -17.50 3.19 7.54
N LYS A 20 -18.04 2.98 6.33
CA LYS A 20 -17.36 2.23 5.26
C LYS A 20 -16.02 2.85 4.87
N SER A 21 -15.94 4.17 4.73
CA SER A 21 -14.67 4.87 4.48
C SER A 21 -13.66 4.63 5.61
N GLY A 22 -14.12 4.62 6.87
CA GLY A 22 -13.28 4.32 8.04
C GLY A 22 -12.76 2.88 8.05
N GLU A 23 -13.61 1.90 7.75
CA GLU A 23 -13.21 0.49 7.62
C GLU A 23 -12.18 0.29 6.51
N ILE A 24 -12.38 0.92 5.35
CA ILE A 24 -11.44 0.87 4.23
C ILE A 24 -10.10 1.51 4.63
N ALA A 25 -10.12 2.65 5.32
CA ALA A 25 -8.91 3.29 5.81
C ALA A 25 -8.14 2.38 6.77
N ALA A 26 -8.83 1.80 7.76
CA ALA A 26 -8.22 0.88 8.73
C ALA A 26 -7.56 -0.32 8.04
N LYS A 27 -8.24 -0.93 7.06
CA LYS A 27 -7.69 -2.03 6.27
C LYS A 27 -6.50 -1.60 5.40
N GLY A 28 -6.59 -0.42 4.78
CA GLY A 28 -5.50 0.16 4.00
C GLY A 28 -4.24 0.38 4.84
N PHE A 29 -4.39 0.87 6.09
CA PHE A 29 -3.28 0.99 7.03
C PHE A 29 -2.71 -0.38 7.43
N GLU A 30 -3.56 -1.37 7.68
CA GLU A 30 -3.13 -2.74 7.98
C GLU A 30 -2.31 -3.33 6.83
N ASP A 31 -2.76 -3.17 5.59
CA ASP A 31 -2.08 -3.68 4.40
C ASP A 31 -0.73 -2.97 4.17
N LEU A 32 -0.67 -1.65 4.36
CA LEU A 32 0.60 -0.90 4.33
C LEU A 32 1.56 -1.38 5.42
N ALA A 33 1.09 -1.59 6.65
CA ALA A 33 1.92 -2.09 7.74
C ALA A 33 2.47 -3.49 7.43
N LYS A 34 1.67 -4.39 6.86
CA LYS A 34 2.12 -5.70 6.39
C LYS A 34 3.17 -5.60 5.28
N ALA A 35 3.01 -4.67 4.33
CA ALA A 35 4.00 -4.44 3.29
C ALA A 35 5.35 -4.01 3.89
N TYR A 36 5.35 -3.08 4.84
CA TYR A 36 6.57 -2.67 5.54
C TYR A 36 7.22 -3.81 6.35
N ALA A 37 6.43 -4.63 7.04
CA ALA A 37 6.95 -5.79 7.75
C ALA A 37 7.59 -6.81 6.78
N GLY A 38 6.95 -7.04 5.63
CA GLY A 38 7.48 -7.90 4.56
C GLY A 38 8.83 -7.41 4.02
N LEU A 39 9.00 -6.10 3.82
CA LEU A 39 10.28 -5.49 3.41
C LEU A 39 11.41 -5.78 4.41
N GLY A 40 11.10 -5.74 5.70
CA GLY A 40 12.08 -6.05 6.75
C GLY A 40 12.58 -7.49 6.68
N LEU A 41 11.66 -8.45 6.56
CA LEU A 41 12.01 -9.87 6.41
C LEU A 41 12.84 -10.13 5.15
N GLN A 42 12.41 -9.57 4.02
CA GLN A 42 13.13 -9.70 2.75
C GLN A 42 14.54 -9.07 2.83
N SER A 43 14.69 -7.97 3.57
CA SER A 43 16.01 -7.33 3.78
C SER A 43 16.96 -8.22 4.57
N LEU A 44 16.46 -8.98 5.57
CA LEU A 44 17.27 -9.94 6.32
C LEU A 44 17.73 -11.11 5.44
N GLU A 45 16.84 -11.65 4.60
CA GLU A 45 17.18 -12.70 3.65
C GLU A 45 18.26 -12.24 2.65
N LYS A 46 18.08 -11.04 2.09
CA LYS A 46 19.04 -10.44 1.15
C LYS A 46 20.40 -10.17 1.81
N ALA A 47 20.41 -9.70 3.05
CA ALA A 47 21.65 -9.48 3.81
C ALA A 47 22.40 -10.81 4.04
N GLY A 48 21.69 -11.87 4.44
CA GLY A 48 22.27 -13.21 4.59
C GLY A 48 22.85 -13.73 3.28
N GLY A 49 22.11 -13.60 2.17
CA GLY A 49 22.58 -13.96 0.83
C GLY A 49 23.82 -13.16 0.39
N ALA A 50 23.86 -11.86 0.68
CA ALA A 50 25.00 -11.00 0.39
C ALA A 50 26.26 -11.42 1.15
N VAL A 51 26.14 -11.74 2.44
CA VAL A 51 27.25 -12.25 3.26
C VAL A 51 27.80 -13.56 2.69
N GLN A 52 26.92 -14.49 2.32
CA GLN A 52 27.33 -15.75 1.70
C GLN A 52 28.02 -15.52 0.35
N ALA A 53 27.48 -14.65 -0.50
CA ALA A 53 28.04 -14.35 -1.81
C ALA A 53 29.45 -13.72 -1.71
N LEU A 54 29.63 -12.76 -0.80
CA LEU A 54 30.93 -12.14 -0.56
C LEU A 54 31.93 -13.13 0.07
N GLY A 55 31.48 -13.96 1.02
CA GLY A 55 32.31 -14.97 1.67
C GLY A 55 32.77 -16.10 0.74
N ALA A 56 32.09 -16.32 -0.38
CA ALA A 56 32.46 -17.31 -1.39
C ALA A 56 33.54 -16.81 -2.38
N CYS A 57 33.84 -15.52 -2.40
CA CYS A 57 34.84 -14.93 -3.29
C CYS A 57 36.26 -15.36 -2.91
N LYS A 58 37.06 -15.79 -3.88
CA LYS A 58 38.44 -16.25 -3.71
C LYS A 58 39.48 -15.23 -4.16
N THR A 59 39.07 -14.23 -4.93
CA THR A 59 39.96 -13.18 -5.46
C THR A 59 39.40 -11.77 -5.28
N PRO A 60 40.24 -10.72 -5.26
CA PRO A 60 39.78 -9.34 -5.22
C PRO A 60 38.88 -8.96 -6.41
N ALA A 61 39.13 -9.52 -7.60
CA ALA A 61 38.32 -9.26 -8.78
C ALA A 61 36.89 -9.82 -8.62
N GLU A 62 36.75 -11.06 -8.13
CA GLU A 62 35.45 -11.67 -7.83
C GLU A 62 34.68 -10.88 -6.76
N PHE A 63 35.39 -10.35 -5.75
CA PHE A 63 34.80 -9.51 -4.71
C PHE A 63 34.18 -8.23 -5.29
N VAL A 64 34.94 -7.49 -6.11
CA VAL A 64 34.46 -6.24 -6.74
C VAL A 64 33.28 -6.52 -7.66
N GLU A 65 33.34 -7.58 -8.46
CA GLU A 65 32.22 -7.99 -9.32
C GLU A 65 30.96 -8.35 -8.50
N THR A 66 31.13 -9.11 -7.42
CA THR A 66 30.02 -9.51 -6.54
C THR A 66 29.41 -8.30 -5.84
N GLN A 67 30.23 -7.38 -5.33
CA GLN A 67 29.76 -6.13 -4.74
C GLN A 67 28.98 -5.28 -5.76
N ALA A 68 29.45 -5.17 -7.00
CA ALA A 68 28.76 -4.43 -8.06
C ALA A 68 27.40 -5.06 -8.42
N LYS A 69 27.32 -6.40 -8.46
CA LYS A 69 26.06 -7.13 -8.67
C LYS A 69 25.07 -6.91 -7.53
N LEU A 70 25.52 -7.01 -6.28
CA LEU A 70 24.69 -6.76 -5.10
C LEU A 70 24.18 -5.32 -5.07
N ALA A 71 25.03 -4.34 -5.39
CA ALA A 71 24.63 -2.93 -5.45
C ALA A 71 23.58 -2.67 -6.54
N ARG A 72 23.74 -3.25 -7.73
CA ARG A 72 22.76 -3.13 -8.81
C ARG A 72 21.43 -3.79 -8.44
N GLY A 73 21.48 -5.00 -7.87
CA GLY A 73 20.28 -5.69 -7.40
C GLY A 73 19.54 -4.89 -6.32
N ALA A 74 20.26 -4.33 -5.35
CA ALA A 74 19.66 -3.48 -4.32
C ALA A 74 18.99 -2.22 -4.89
N PHE A 75 19.55 -1.63 -5.95
CA PHE A 75 18.93 -0.49 -6.63
C PHE A 75 17.65 -0.90 -7.37
N ASP A 76 17.68 -2.01 -8.12
CA ASP A 76 16.51 -2.52 -8.83
C ASP A 76 15.37 -2.85 -7.86
N ASP A 77 15.71 -3.50 -6.74
CA ASP A 77 14.78 -3.79 -5.65
C ASP A 77 14.15 -2.52 -5.06
N TYR A 78 14.96 -1.50 -4.78
CA TYR A 78 14.48 -0.22 -4.27
C TYR A 78 13.47 0.45 -5.22
N VAL A 79 13.76 0.43 -6.52
CA VAL A 79 12.86 0.99 -7.53
C VAL A 79 11.54 0.23 -7.58
N VAL A 80 11.57 -1.10 -7.47
CA VAL A 80 10.35 -1.93 -7.45
C VAL A 80 9.51 -1.67 -6.20
N GLU A 81 10.13 -1.71 -5.03
CA GLU A 81 9.40 -1.57 -3.77
C GLU A 81 8.87 -0.15 -3.55
N SER A 82 9.61 0.88 -3.96
CA SER A 82 9.12 2.27 -3.90
C SER A 82 7.88 2.50 -4.77
N ARG A 83 7.84 1.92 -5.98
CA ARG A 83 6.65 1.96 -6.85
C ARG A 83 5.47 1.25 -6.22
N LYS A 84 5.68 0.05 -5.69
CA LYS A 84 4.63 -0.72 -5.01
C LYS A 84 4.03 0.04 -3.83
N LEU A 85 4.86 0.65 -2.97
CA LEU A 85 4.38 1.46 -1.85
C LEU A 85 3.58 2.69 -2.31
N ALA A 86 4.03 3.35 -3.39
CA ALA A 86 3.31 4.48 -3.97
C ALA A 86 1.93 4.04 -4.51
N GLU A 87 1.88 2.94 -5.27
CA GLU A 87 0.64 2.37 -5.79
C GLU A 87 -0.33 1.97 -4.68
N MET A 88 0.15 1.29 -3.64
CA MET A 88 -0.68 0.93 -2.48
C MET A 88 -1.23 2.16 -1.78
N THR A 89 -0.41 3.18 -1.56
CA THR A 89 -0.84 4.43 -0.92
C THR A 89 -1.92 5.13 -1.73
N THR A 90 -1.71 5.27 -3.04
CA THR A 90 -2.71 5.86 -3.94
C THR A 90 -4.01 5.06 -3.93
N ALA A 91 -3.93 3.73 -4.01
CA ALA A 91 -5.10 2.86 -3.99
C ALA A 91 -5.92 3.00 -2.70
N VAL A 92 -5.27 3.05 -1.54
CA VAL A 92 -5.95 3.27 -0.25
C VAL A 92 -6.67 4.62 -0.25
N MET A 93 -6.01 5.69 -0.66
CA MET A 93 -6.63 7.02 -0.70
C MET A 93 -7.85 7.07 -1.63
N SER A 94 -7.75 6.47 -2.81
CA SER A 94 -8.88 6.37 -3.74
C SER A 94 -10.04 5.56 -3.14
N ALA A 95 -9.74 4.42 -2.52
CA ALA A 95 -10.76 3.56 -1.93
C ALA A 95 -11.47 4.22 -0.74
N VAL A 96 -10.77 5.00 0.08
CA VAL A 96 -11.35 5.75 1.21
C VAL A 96 -12.32 6.84 0.74
N ALA A 97 -12.03 7.50 -0.39
CA ALA A 97 -12.86 8.57 -0.94
C ALA A 97 -14.14 8.06 -1.62
N GLU A 98 -14.15 6.82 -2.10
CA GLU A 98 -15.24 6.30 -2.96
C GLU A 98 -16.63 6.27 -2.26
N PRO A 99 -16.79 5.82 -1.00
CA PRO A 99 -18.09 5.83 -0.34
C PRO A 99 -18.68 7.23 -0.22
N LEU A 100 -17.86 8.23 0.08
CA LEU A 100 -18.29 9.64 0.17
C LEU A 100 -18.62 10.20 -1.21
N ALA A 101 -17.79 9.92 -2.22
CA ALA A 101 -18.03 10.35 -3.60
C ALA A 101 -19.34 9.75 -4.16
N SER A 102 -19.69 8.53 -3.75
CA SER A 102 -20.98 7.91 -4.09
C SER A 102 -22.16 8.68 -3.48
N ARG A 103 -22.06 9.15 -2.23
CA ARG A 103 -23.11 9.97 -1.58
C ARG A 103 -23.33 11.30 -2.29
N VAL A 104 -22.25 11.98 -2.69
CA VAL A 104 -22.34 13.22 -3.48
C VAL A 104 -23.03 12.97 -4.82
N ARG A 105 -22.66 11.89 -5.52
CA ARG A 105 -23.28 11.49 -6.79
C ARG A 105 -24.76 11.10 -6.64
N ALA A 106 -25.13 10.45 -5.53
CA ALA A 106 -26.51 10.10 -5.24
C ALA A 106 -27.36 11.35 -4.99
N ALA A 107 -26.87 12.28 -4.15
CA ALA A 107 -27.55 13.54 -3.86
C ALA A 107 -27.76 14.39 -5.13
N ALA A 108 -26.80 14.41 -6.06
CA ALA A 108 -26.91 15.13 -7.33
C ALA A 108 -27.97 14.56 -8.28
N LYS A 109 -28.46 13.33 -8.06
CA LYS A 109 -29.56 12.71 -8.84
C LYS A 109 -30.94 12.95 -8.24
N THR A 110 -30.99 13.43 -7.01
CA THR A 110 -32.24 13.70 -6.27
C THR A 110 -32.69 15.17 -6.43
N ILE A 111 -31.81 16.03 -6.95
CA ILE A 111 -32.11 17.41 -7.38
C ILE A 111 -32.49 17.39 -8.86
#